data_AF-A0A7C3A8H6-F1
#
_entry.id   AF-A0A7C3A8H6-F1
#
_cell.length_a   1.000
_cell.length_b   1.000
_cell.length_c   1.000
_cell.angle_alpha   90.00
_cell.angle_beta   90.00
_cell.angle_gamma   90.00
#
_symmetry.space_group_name_H-M   'P 1'
#
loop_
_entity.id
_entity.type
_entity.pdbx_description
1 polymer ?
#
loop_
_entity_poly.entity_id
_entity_poly.type
_entity_poly.pdbx_seq_one_letter_code
_entity_poly.pdbx_strand_id
1 'polypeptide(L)'
;MEGRVIYNIFHHPSFGVLIATYFYLTGLSAGSFILSTLAYGFGIQRYKPLGKTGIVLATLLLILAPLFLLLHVGRPLRAWHLFVYLHATSPITWGSFFLTIYPLNCLIYGYYIFRGDEGKARVFGLMGIPLAIAVHGYTGFILAVIKARP
;
A
#
# COMPACT_ATOMS: atom_id res chain seq x y z
N MET A 1 -46.63 11.66 -21.84
CA MET A 1 -46.63 10.35 -21.18
C MET A 1 -45.60 10.40 -20.06
N GLU A 2 -46.03 10.44 -18.80
CA GLU A 2 -45.11 10.38 -17.66
C GLU A 2 -44.54 8.95 -17.55
N GLY A 3 -43.21 8.82 -17.48
CA GLY A 3 -42.55 7.53 -17.32
C GLY A 3 -42.83 6.96 -15.93
N ARG A 4 -43.55 5.83 -15.86
CA ARG A 4 -43.81 5.12 -14.60
C ARG A 4 -42.54 4.37 -14.18
N VAL A 5 -41.89 4.80 -13.11
CA VAL A 5 -40.76 4.06 -12.52
C VAL A 5 -41.28 2.74 -11.97
N ILE A 6 -40.87 1.62 -12.58
CA ILE A 6 -41.32 0.26 -12.22
C ILE A 6 -40.53 -0.24 -11.00
N TYR A 7 -39.25 0.10 -10.87
CA TYR A 7 -38.41 -0.18 -9.71
C TYR A 7 -37.19 0.75 -9.67
N ASN A 8 -36.63 0.96 -8.48
CA ASN A 8 -35.42 1.76 -8.28
C ASN A 8 -34.27 0.83 -7.83
N ILE A 9 -33.11 0.91 -8.48
CA ILE A 9 -31.90 0.22 -8.03
C ILE A 9 -31.03 1.23 -7.29
N PHE A 10 -30.88 1.04 -5.98
CA PHE A 10 -29.92 1.82 -5.21
C PHE A 10 -28.49 1.46 -5.61
N HIS A 11 -27.74 2.44 -6.08
CA HIS A 11 -26.31 2.27 -6.35
C HIS A 11 -25.51 2.54 -5.08
N HIS A 12 -24.84 1.52 -4.57
CA HIS A 12 -23.87 1.70 -3.49
C HIS A 12 -22.59 2.37 -4.02
N PRO A 13 -21.90 3.17 -3.19
CA PRO A 13 -20.62 3.75 -3.57
C PRO A 13 -19.61 2.63 -3.89
N SER A 14 -18.91 2.77 -5.00
CA SER A 14 -17.91 1.80 -5.43
C SER A 14 -16.81 1.63 -4.39
N PHE A 15 -16.37 2.73 -3.77
CA PHE A 15 -15.39 2.73 -2.67
C PHE A 15 -16.08 3.11 -1.36
N GLY A 16 -16.22 2.13 -0.48
CA GLY A 16 -16.73 2.31 0.87
C GLY A 16 -15.62 2.42 1.91
N VAL A 17 -16.00 2.29 3.19
CA VAL A 17 -15.10 2.39 4.36
C VAL A 17 -13.88 1.47 4.23
N LEU A 18 -14.04 0.25 3.73
CA LEU A 18 -12.92 -0.71 3.59
C LEU A 18 -11.79 -0.17 2.72
N ILE A 19 -12.12 0.47 1.59
CA ILE A 19 -11.12 1.05 0.69
C ILE A 19 -10.51 2.32 1.29
N ALA A 20 -11.32 3.14 1.97
CA ALA A 20 -10.81 4.31 2.70
C ALA A 20 -9.81 3.90 3.79
N THR A 21 -10.13 2.87 4.58
CA THR A 21 -9.24 2.31 5.60
C THR A 21 -7.97 1.74 4.98
N TYR A 22 -8.08 1.01 3.87
CA TYR A 22 -6.93 0.53 3.12
C TYR A 22 -5.98 1.68 2.75
N PHE A 23 -6.48 2.75 2.11
CA PHE A 23 -5.66 3.89 1.72
C PHE A 23 -5.04 4.60 2.93
N TYR A 24 -5.81 4.81 3.99
CA TYR A 24 -5.34 5.43 5.22
C TYR A 24 -4.17 4.64 5.84
N LEU A 25 -4.31 3.32 5.97
CA LEU A 25 -3.27 2.46 6.55
C LEU A 25 -2.02 2.41 5.65
N THR A 26 -2.18 2.33 4.32
CA THR A 26 -1.04 2.40 3.40
C THR A 26 -0.30 3.74 3.48
N GLY A 27 -1.03 4.86 3.56
CA GLY A 27 -0.42 6.19 3.69
C GLY A 27 0.31 6.38 5.02
N LEU A 28 -0.27 5.90 6.12
CA LEU A 28 0.37 5.87 7.44
C LEU A 28 1.65 5.02 7.42
N SER A 29 1.63 3.89 6.69
CA SER A 29 2.81 3.06 6.47
C SER A 29 3.92 3.81 5.71
N ALA A 30 3.59 4.52 4.62
CA ALA A 30 4.55 5.34 3.89
C ALA A 30 5.22 6.40 4.77
N GLY A 31 4.43 7.14 5.56
CA GLY A 31 4.97 8.14 6.48
C GLY A 31 5.94 7.52 7.50
N SER A 32 5.55 6.37 8.07
CA SER A 32 6.38 5.62 9.02
C SER A 32 7.68 5.10 8.38
N PHE A 33 7.61 4.64 7.13
CA PHE A 33 8.77 4.19 6.36
C PHE A 33 9.73 5.34 6.03
N ILE A 34 9.20 6.51 5.67
CA ILE A 34 10.01 7.72 5.41
C ILE A 34 10.78 8.10 6.69
N LEU A 35 10.13 8.15 7.85
CA LEU A 35 10.81 8.45 9.11
C LEU A 35 11.95 7.47 9.40
N SER A 36 11.73 6.18 9.09
CA SER A 36 12.77 5.17 9.24
C SER A 36 13.92 5.34 8.26
N THR A 37 13.62 5.55 6.98
CA THR A 37 14.63 5.70 5.92
C THR A 37 15.42 6.99 6.06
N LEU A 38 14.86 8.06 6.62
CA LEU A 38 15.64 9.24 7.01
C LEU A 38 16.73 8.90 8.04
N ALA A 39 16.43 8.00 8.99
CA ALA A 39 17.38 7.57 10.00
C ALA A 39 18.47 6.63 9.44
N TYR A 40 18.09 5.53 8.79
CA TYR A 40 19.04 4.47 8.39
C TYR A 40 19.37 4.44 6.89
N GLY A 41 18.50 4.98 6.03
CA GLY A 41 18.76 5.12 4.60
C GLY A 41 19.62 6.35 4.27
N PHE A 42 19.24 7.51 4.80
CA PHE A 42 19.96 8.76 4.61
C PHE A 42 20.98 9.06 5.73
N GLY A 43 20.96 8.29 6.83
CA GLY A 43 21.93 8.42 7.92
C GLY A 43 21.72 9.65 8.80
N ILE A 44 20.52 10.24 8.81
CA ILE A 44 20.24 11.48 9.55
C ILE A 44 20.01 11.15 11.03
N GLN A 45 21.02 11.46 11.86
CA GLN A 45 21.04 11.10 13.28
C GLN A 45 19.83 11.62 14.08
N ARG A 46 19.28 12.78 13.70
CA ARG A 46 18.08 13.36 14.33
C ARG A 46 16.87 12.41 14.33
N TYR A 47 16.76 11.53 13.33
CA TYR A 47 15.64 10.61 13.19
C TYR A 47 15.90 9.21 13.76
N LYS A 48 17.12 8.89 14.24
CA LYS A 48 17.43 7.57 14.84
C LYS A 48 16.44 7.12 15.93
N PRO A 49 15.94 8.00 16.84
CA PRO A 49 14.94 7.59 17.83
C PRO A 49 13.64 7.04 17.22
N LEU A 50 13.26 7.56 16.05
CA LEU A 50 12.07 7.14 15.32
C LEU A 50 12.35 6.03 14.30
N GLY A 51 13.62 5.66 14.09
CA GLY A 51 14.03 4.78 13.01
C GLY A 51 13.47 3.36 13.14
N LYS A 52 13.64 2.77 14.33
CA LYS A 52 13.18 1.41 14.64
C LYS A 52 11.65 1.33 14.76
N THR A 53 11.05 2.30 15.44
CA THR A 53 9.59 2.36 15.60
C THR A 53 8.91 2.61 14.26
N GLY A 54 9.48 3.46 13.41
CA GLY A 54 9.00 3.74 12.06
C GLY A 54 8.95 2.51 11.16
N ILE A 55 10.01 1.68 11.15
CA ILE A 55 9.99 0.46 10.30
C ILE A 55 9.04 -0.60 10.82
N VAL A 56 8.92 -0.77 12.14
CA VAL A 56 7.95 -1.71 12.74
C VAL A 56 6.54 -1.29 12.37
N LEU A 57 6.20 -0.01 12.58
CA LEU A 57 4.89 0.52 12.28
C LEU A 57 4.59 0.45 10.78
N ALA A 58 5.54 0.84 9.92
CA ALA A 58 5.40 0.74 8.47
C ALA A 58 5.07 -0.68 8.03
N THR A 59 5.82 -1.67 8.53
CA THR A 59 5.67 -3.07 8.15
C THR A 59 4.32 -3.63 8.59
N LEU A 60 3.93 -3.41 9.84
CA LEU A 60 2.66 -3.91 10.39
C LEU A 60 1.45 -3.34 9.64
N LEU A 61 1.44 -2.03 9.42
CA LEU A 61 0.35 -1.36 8.70
C LEU A 61 0.23 -1.84 7.26
N LEU A 62 1.36 -2.09 6.60
CA LEU A 62 1.38 -2.53 5.21
C LEU A 62 0.99 -4.01 5.04
N ILE A 63 1.21 -4.85 6.05
CA ILE A 63 0.69 -6.23 6.07
C ILE A 63 -0.82 -6.23 6.35
N LEU A 64 -1.28 -5.33 7.22
CA LEU A 64 -2.69 -5.25 7.59
C LEU A 64 -3.56 -4.63 6.48
N ALA A 65 -3.06 -3.61 5.78
CA ALA A 65 -3.87 -2.86 4.81
C ALA A 65 -4.46 -3.74 3.68
N PRO A 66 -3.71 -4.65 3.03
CA PRO A 66 -4.25 -5.54 1.99
C PRO A 66 -5.42 -6.41 2.45
N LEU A 67 -5.57 -6.68 3.75
CA LEU A 67 -6.73 -7.43 4.25
C LEU A 67 -8.04 -6.69 3.97
N PHE A 68 -8.06 -5.37 4.14
CA PHE A 68 -9.24 -4.55 3.83
C PHE A 68 -9.55 -4.53 2.33
N LEU A 69 -8.51 -4.51 1.49
CA LEU A 69 -8.64 -4.64 0.04
C LEU A 69 -9.25 -6.01 -0.34
N LEU A 70 -8.76 -7.09 0.27
CA LEU A 70 -9.24 -8.45 0.02
C LEU A 70 -10.70 -8.65 0.47
N LEU A 71 -11.07 -8.08 1.62
CA LEU A 71 -12.46 -8.08 2.10
C LEU A 71 -13.38 -7.29 1.16
N HIS A 72 -12.90 -6.17 0.60
CA HIS A 72 -13.66 -5.39 -0.37
C HIS A 72 -13.92 -6.14 -1.69
N VAL A 73 -12.96 -6.94 -2.16
CA VAL A 73 -13.10 -7.74 -3.41
C VAL A 73 -14.20 -8.82 -3.31
N GLY A 74 -14.61 -9.22 -2.10
CA GLY A 74 -15.72 -10.16 -1.86
C GLY A 74 -15.40 -11.64 -2.16
N ARG A 75 -14.33 -11.94 -2.91
CA ARG A 75 -13.83 -13.32 -3.15
C ARG A 75 -12.33 -13.42 -2.86
N PRO A 76 -11.90 -13.25 -1.59
CA PRO A 76 -10.48 -13.14 -1.22
C PRO A 76 -9.64 -14.36 -1.62
N LEU A 77 -10.23 -15.57 -1.62
CA LEU A 77 -9.56 -16.81 -2.03
C LEU A 77 -9.13 -16.82 -3.51
N ARG A 78 -9.60 -15.88 -4.34
CA ARG A 78 -9.21 -15.74 -5.74
C ARG A 78 -8.13 -14.68 -5.96
N ALA A 79 -7.57 -14.10 -4.90
CA ALA A 79 -6.53 -13.07 -5.02
C ALA A 79 -5.30 -13.54 -5.81
N TRP A 80 -5.02 -14.85 -5.80
CA TRP A 80 -3.92 -15.42 -6.59
C TRP A 80 -4.09 -15.22 -8.11
N HIS A 81 -5.32 -15.04 -8.60
CA HIS A 81 -5.58 -14.70 -10.01
C HIS A 81 -4.87 -13.42 -10.45
N LEU A 82 -4.65 -12.47 -9.52
CA LEU A 82 -3.97 -11.20 -9.79
C LEU A 82 -2.50 -11.38 -10.22
N PHE A 83 -1.91 -12.54 -9.93
CA PHE A 83 -0.51 -12.86 -10.26
C PHE A 83 -0.39 -13.79 -11.48
N VAL A 84 -1.48 -14.42 -11.91
CA VAL A 84 -1.50 -15.38 -13.03
C VAL A 84 -2.13 -14.76 -14.28
N TYR A 85 -3.25 -14.06 -14.15
CA TYR A 85 -3.99 -13.44 -15.25
C TYR A 85 -3.62 -11.96 -15.36
N LEU A 86 -2.52 -11.69 -16.06
CA LEU A 86 -1.91 -10.36 -16.11
C LEU A 86 -2.50 -9.52 -17.25
N HIS A 87 -2.94 -8.30 -16.91
CA HIS A 87 -3.32 -7.28 -17.88
C HIS A 87 -2.42 -6.07 -17.71
N ALA A 88 -1.51 -5.83 -18.66
CA ALA A 88 -0.51 -4.77 -18.56
C ALA A 88 -1.10 -3.36 -18.45
N THR A 89 -2.30 -3.14 -19.00
CA THR A 89 -3.05 -1.88 -18.93
C THR A 89 -3.77 -1.69 -17.59
N SER A 90 -3.84 -2.71 -16.74
CA SER A 90 -4.54 -2.67 -15.46
C SER A 90 -3.62 -2.15 -14.34
N PRO A 91 -3.98 -1.04 -13.67
CA PRO A 91 -3.23 -0.55 -12.51
C PRO A 91 -3.22 -1.54 -11.35
N ILE A 92 -4.28 -2.35 -11.22
CA ILE A 92 -4.41 -3.36 -10.15
C ILE A 92 -3.39 -4.49 -10.35
N THR A 93 -3.08 -4.85 -11.59
CA THR A 93 -2.06 -5.88 -11.90
C THR A 93 -0.69 -5.44 -11.40
N TRP A 94 -0.27 -4.20 -11.67
CA TRP A 94 1.00 -3.69 -11.15
C TRP A 94 0.96 -3.48 -9.63
N GLY A 95 -0.18 -2.97 -9.13
CA GLY A 95 -0.43 -2.78 -7.71
C GLY A 95 -0.27 -4.04 -6.87
N SER A 96 -0.70 -5.21 -7.37
CA SER A 96 -0.57 -6.49 -6.65
C SER A 96 0.90 -6.89 -6.44
N PHE A 97 1.76 -6.72 -7.45
CA PHE A 97 3.19 -6.96 -7.32
C PHE A 97 3.84 -5.98 -6.35
N PHE A 98 3.56 -4.68 -6.49
CA PHE A 98 4.14 -3.67 -5.59
C PHE A 98 3.71 -3.86 -4.14
N LEU A 99 2.42 -4.17 -3.90
CA LEU A 99 1.90 -4.50 -2.57
C LEU A 99 2.48 -5.78 -1.98
N THR A 100 3.04 -6.68 -2.80
CA THR A 100 3.67 -7.91 -2.32
C THR A 100 5.16 -7.68 -2.04
N ILE A 101 5.86 -6.99 -2.95
CA ILE A 101 7.31 -6.76 -2.86
C ILE A 101 7.64 -5.75 -1.76
N TYR A 102 6.83 -4.70 -1.60
CA TYR A 102 7.15 -3.62 -0.65
C TYR A 102 7.15 -4.07 0.83
N PRO A 103 6.18 -4.85 1.34
CA PRO A 103 6.26 -5.43 2.69
C PRO A 103 7.46 -6.35 2.87
N LEU A 104 7.82 -7.14 1.86
CA LEU A 104 9.01 -8.01 1.91
C LEU A 104 10.29 -7.17 2.03
N ASN A 105 10.40 -6.08 1.28
CA ASN A 105 11.51 -5.13 1.43
C ASN A 105 11.53 -4.52 2.83
N CYS A 106 10.38 -4.13 3.38
CA CYS A 106 10.27 -3.60 4.74
C CYS A 106 10.74 -4.61 5.80
N LEU A 107 10.40 -5.89 5.66
CA LEU A 107 10.87 -6.95 6.55
C LEU A 107 12.39 -7.12 6.49
N ILE A 108 12.98 -7.13 5.29
CA ILE A 108 14.42 -7.27 5.11
C ILE A 108 15.16 -6.03 5.64
N TYR A 109 14.66 -4.84 5.33
CA TYR A 109 15.18 -3.57 5.83
C TYR A 109 15.13 -3.51 7.36
N GLY A 110 13.98 -3.83 7.97
CA GLY A 110 13.81 -3.91 9.41
C GLY A 110 14.76 -4.92 10.05
N TYR A 111 14.89 -6.11 9.45
CA TYR A 111 15.83 -7.14 9.93
C TYR A 111 17.26 -6.61 10.05
N TYR A 112 17.77 -5.91 9.03
CA TYR A 112 19.12 -5.32 9.08
C TYR A 112 19.26 -4.18 10.09
N ILE A 113 18.22 -3.36 10.26
CA ILE A 113 18.17 -2.34 11.33
C ILE A 113 18.32 -3.00 12.72
N PHE A 114 17.57 -4.07 12.98
CA PHE A 114 17.61 -4.76 14.29
C PHE A 114 18.91 -5.52 14.51
N ARG A 115 19.55 -6.00 13.44
CA ARG A 115 20.87 -6.64 13.48
C ARG A 115 22.02 -5.63 13.66
N GLY A 116 21.77 -4.34 13.48
CA GLY A 116 22.79 -3.29 13.55
C GLY A 116 23.68 -3.20 12.30
N ASP A 117 23.29 -3.85 11.20
CA ASP A 117 24.00 -3.77 9.91
C ASP A 117 23.53 -2.52 9.15
N GLU A 118 24.06 -1.35 9.53
CA GLU A 118 23.66 -0.06 8.94
C GLU A 118 23.96 0.00 7.44
N GLY A 119 24.99 -0.71 6.95
CA GLY A 119 25.35 -0.75 5.53
C GLY A 119 24.25 -1.39 4.69
N LYS A 120 23.77 -2.58 5.08
CA LYS A 120 22.65 -3.23 4.38
C LYS A 120 21.33 -2.52 4.65
N ALA A 121 21.09 -2.03 5.87
CA ALA A 121 19.91 -1.23 6.17
C ALA A 121 19.82 -0.01 5.22
N ARG A 122 20.95 0.64 4.92
CA ARG A 122 21.00 1.74 3.96
C ARG A 122 20.57 1.32 2.56
N VAL A 123 21.10 0.21 2.05
CA VAL A 123 20.77 -0.31 0.72
C VAL A 123 19.27 -0.63 0.60
N PHE A 124 18.72 -1.41 1.52
CA PHE A 124 17.31 -1.80 1.50
C PHE A 124 16.35 -0.63 1.82
N GLY A 125 16.80 0.32 2.63
CA GLY A 125 16.07 1.57 2.89
C GLY A 125 15.94 2.42 1.64
N LEU A 126 17.04 2.63 0.89
CA LEU A 126 17.02 3.40 -0.36
C LEU A 126 16.28 2.67 -1.48
N MET A 127 16.42 1.34 -1.59
CA MET A 127 15.66 0.52 -2.53
C MET A 127 14.15 0.54 -2.25
N GLY A 128 13.77 0.68 -0.98
CA GLY A 128 12.36 0.79 -0.61
C GLY A 128 11.70 2.12 -1.01
N ILE A 129 12.47 3.17 -1.33
CA ILE A 129 11.89 4.47 -1.75
C ILE A 129 11.19 4.36 -3.11
N PRO A 130 11.81 3.86 -4.19
CA PRO A 130 11.11 3.58 -5.43
C PRO A 130 9.88 2.68 -5.26
N LEU A 131 9.97 1.66 -4.41
CA LEU A 131 8.85 0.77 -4.12
C LEU A 131 7.71 1.51 -3.41
N ALA A 132 8.02 2.34 -2.42
CA ALA A 132 7.03 3.18 -1.74
C ALA A 132 6.35 4.13 -2.73
N ILE A 133 7.12 4.79 -3.60
CA ILE A 133 6.58 5.66 -4.66
C ILE A 133 5.69 4.86 -5.61
N ALA A 134 6.09 3.67 -6.02
CA ALA A 134 5.29 2.82 -6.91
C ALA A 134 3.95 2.40 -6.25
N VAL A 135 3.99 1.95 -4.99
CA VAL A 135 2.80 1.57 -4.21
C VAL A 135 1.83 2.76 -4.05
N HIS A 136 2.33 3.95 -3.76
CA HIS A 136 1.47 5.12 -3.54
C HIS A 136 1.07 5.80 -4.86
N GLY A 137 1.89 5.68 -5.88
CA GLY A 137 1.61 6.16 -7.22
C GLY A 137 0.48 5.39 -7.88
N TYR A 138 0.49 4.06 -7.83
CA TYR A 138 -0.60 3.27 -8.44
C TYR A 138 -1.93 3.43 -7.67
N THR A 139 -1.90 3.57 -6.33
CA THR A 139 -3.12 3.84 -5.55
C THR A 139 -3.71 5.21 -5.88
N GLY A 140 -2.87 6.24 -6.00
CA GLY A 140 -3.28 7.55 -6.49
C GLY A 140 -3.82 7.49 -7.92
N PHE A 141 -3.21 6.69 -8.80
CA PHE A 141 -3.69 6.48 -10.16
C PHE A 141 -5.09 5.84 -10.18
N ILE A 142 -5.33 4.80 -9.36
CA ILE A 142 -6.65 4.17 -9.22
C ILE A 142 -7.70 5.21 -8.82
N LEU A 143 -7.40 6.08 -7.84
CA LEU A 143 -8.31 7.14 -7.43
C LEU A 143 -8.57 8.16 -8.55
N ALA A 144 -7.55 8.50 -9.33
CA ALA A 144 -7.66 9.46 -10.42
C ALA A 144 -8.53 8.97 -11.59
N VAL A 145 -8.51 7.66 -11.90
CA VAL A 145 -9.29 7.09 -13.02
C VAL A 145 -10.70 6.66 -12.65
N ILE A 146 -11.06 6.67 -11.37
CA ILE A 146 -12.42 6.36 -10.94
C ILE A 146 -13.35 7.52 -11.30
N LYS A 147 -14.43 7.20 -11.99
CA LYS A 147 -15.48 8.16 -12.31
C LYS A 147 -16.05 8.73 -11.00
N ALA A 148 -15.75 10.00 -10.73
CA ALA A 148 -16.38 10.75 -9.65
C ALA A 148 -17.90 10.75 -9.87
N ARG A 149 -18.65 10.27 -8.88
CA ARG A 149 -20.11 10.36 -8.86
C ARG A 149 -20.46 11.46 -7.85
N PRO A 150 -20.85 12.67 -8.30
CA PRO A 150 -21.31 13.73 -7.41
C PRO A 150 -22.59 13.34 -6.68
#